data_AF-A0A354FJK4-F1
#
_entry.id   AF-A0A354FJK4-F1
#
_cell.length_a   1.000
_cell.length_b   1.000
_cell.length_c   1.000
_cell.angle_alpha   90.00
_cell.angle_beta   90.00
_cell.angle_gamma   90.00
#
_symmetry.space_group_name_H-M   'P 1'
#
loop_
_entity.id
_entity.type
_entity.pdbx_description
1 polymer ?
#
loop_
_entity_poly.entity_id
_entity_poly.type
_entity_poly.pdbx_seq_one_letter_code
_entity_poly.pdbx_strand_id
1 'polypeptide(L)'
;MKKSKTLLLSFALALSLLSLSASAEEKSSLEATHELFEAMNLAVTFEETITKMVDVQIRQKPQIAPFRQVMLDFMRKHMGWESMKPDMARLYTDRFTTEEILELKAFYETPLGKKTVRLLPELTAEGAVLGQKRVQENIVELQQMIAEEAERLQKKSD
;
A
#
# COMPACT_ATOMS: atom_id res chain seq x y z
N MET A 1 4.94 49.23 -31.96
CA MET A 1 3.95 48.75 -30.96
C MET A 1 3.11 47.55 -31.39
N LYS A 2 2.70 47.38 -32.67
CA LYS A 2 1.89 46.22 -33.11
C LYS A 2 2.59 44.85 -33.01
N LYS A 3 3.87 44.75 -33.36
CA LYS A 3 4.65 43.48 -33.32
C LYS A 3 4.85 42.91 -31.91
N SER A 4 4.88 43.75 -30.87
CA SER A 4 4.99 43.31 -29.47
C SER A 4 3.68 42.72 -28.94
N LYS A 5 2.52 43.23 -29.39
CA LYS A 5 1.21 42.68 -29.02
C LYS A 5 0.93 41.31 -29.65
N THR A 6 1.39 41.07 -30.89
CA THR A 6 1.28 39.74 -31.53
C THR A 6 2.21 38.71 -30.91
N LEU A 7 3.41 39.10 -30.46
CA LEU A 7 4.32 38.21 -29.74
C LEU A 7 3.77 37.81 -28.36
N LEU A 8 3.16 38.76 -27.64
CA LEU A 8 2.53 38.49 -26.35
C LEU A 8 1.29 37.60 -26.46
N LEU A 9 0.48 37.75 -27.52
CA LEU A 9 -0.69 36.88 -27.75
C LEU A 9 -0.30 35.44 -28.09
N SER A 10 0.78 35.26 -28.87
CA SER A 10 1.24 33.92 -29.27
C SER A 10 1.93 33.18 -28.11
N PHE A 11 2.64 33.90 -27.25
CA PHE A 11 3.19 33.34 -26.00
C PHE A 11 2.11 32.93 -25.00
N ALA A 12 1.05 33.76 -24.84
CA ALA A 12 -0.08 33.44 -23.98
C ALA A 12 -0.86 32.20 -24.49
N LEU A 13 -1.04 32.08 -25.82
CA LEU A 13 -1.71 30.92 -26.42
C LEU A 13 -0.90 29.62 -26.26
N ALA A 14 0.42 29.68 -26.45
CA ALA A 14 1.29 28.52 -26.22
C ALA A 14 1.26 28.09 -24.75
N LEU A 15 1.33 29.04 -23.80
CA LEU A 15 1.28 28.73 -22.37
C LEU A 15 -0.05 28.09 -21.95
N SER A 16 -1.18 28.56 -22.50
CA SER A 16 -2.49 27.94 -22.24
C SER A 16 -2.63 26.52 -22.80
N LEU A 17 -1.97 26.20 -23.92
CA LEU A 17 -1.98 24.87 -24.50
C LEU A 17 -1.15 23.87 -23.68
N LEU A 18 0.01 24.28 -23.17
CA LEU A 18 0.83 23.44 -22.28
C LEU A 18 0.12 23.09 -20.97
N SER A 19 -0.56 24.06 -20.33
CA SER A 19 -1.29 23.81 -19.09
C SER A 19 -2.50 22.88 -19.27
N LEU A 20 -3.17 22.91 -20.42
CA LEU A 20 -4.30 22.03 -20.71
C LEU A 20 -3.85 20.58 -20.93
N SER A 21 -2.74 20.36 -21.63
CA SER A 21 -2.17 19.02 -21.84
C SER A 21 -1.69 18.39 -20.54
N ALA A 22 -0.97 19.14 -19.69
CA ALA A 22 -0.52 18.64 -18.39
C ALA A 22 -1.68 18.25 -17.47
N SER A 23 -2.74 19.06 -17.43
CA SER A 23 -3.94 18.76 -16.63
C SER A 23 -4.72 17.55 -17.17
N ALA A 24 -4.74 17.35 -18.50
CA ALA A 24 -5.38 16.18 -19.12
C ALA A 24 -4.60 14.88 -18.83
N GLU A 25 -3.28 14.94 -18.88
CA GLU A 25 -2.39 13.81 -18.56
C GLU A 25 -2.48 13.41 -17.08
N GLU A 26 -2.45 14.39 -16.17
CA GLU A 26 -2.64 14.15 -14.73
C GLU A 26 -3.99 13.48 -14.44
N LYS A 27 -5.07 13.96 -15.07
CA LYS A 27 -6.40 13.35 -14.94
C LYS A 27 -6.44 11.92 -15.47
N SER A 28 -5.81 11.67 -16.62
CA SER A 28 -5.71 10.33 -17.21
C SER A 28 -4.92 9.37 -16.30
N SER A 29 -3.81 9.84 -15.71
CA SER A 29 -3.00 9.07 -14.77
C SER A 29 -3.78 8.68 -13.51
N LEU A 30 -4.55 9.63 -12.97
CA LEU A 30 -5.39 9.41 -11.79
C LEU A 30 -6.51 8.41 -12.07
N GLU A 31 -7.19 8.53 -13.22
CA GLU A 31 -8.23 7.58 -13.64
C GLU A 31 -7.66 6.16 -13.80
N ALA A 32 -6.53 6.01 -14.51
CA ALA A 32 -5.86 4.72 -14.67
C ALA A 32 -5.42 4.11 -13.33
N THR A 33 -4.96 4.95 -12.39
CA THR A 33 -4.58 4.52 -11.04
C THR A 33 -5.78 3.98 -10.25
N HIS A 34 -6.94 4.62 -10.38
CA HIS A 34 -8.16 4.12 -9.74
C HIS A 34 -8.59 2.76 -10.33
N GLU A 35 -8.52 2.59 -11.64
CA GLU A 35 -8.82 1.32 -12.30
C GLU A 35 -7.82 0.22 -11.90
N LEU A 36 -6.53 0.56 -11.75
CA LEU A 36 -5.53 -0.34 -11.19
C LEU A 36 -5.91 -0.80 -9.77
N PHE A 37 -6.36 0.11 -8.90
CA PHE A 37 -6.79 -0.24 -7.54
C PHE A 37 -8.00 -1.18 -7.52
N GLU A 38 -8.92 -1.02 -8.48
CA GLU A 38 -10.04 -1.93 -8.65
C GLU A 38 -9.57 -3.32 -9.14
N ALA A 39 -8.66 -3.37 -10.12
CA ALA A 39 -8.06 -4.62 -10.59
C ALA A 39 -7.30 -5.37 -9.48
N MET A 40 -6.70 -4.63 -8.55
CA MET A 40 -6.04 -5.15 -7.35
C MET A 40 -7.00 -5.45 -6.19
N ASN A 41 -8.28 -5.12 -6.31
CA ASN A 41 -9.31 -5.31 -5.28
C ASN A 41 -8.98 -4.65 -3.93
N LEU A 42 -8.32 -3.48 -3.95
CA LEU A 42 -7.79 -2.85 -2.73
C LEU A 42 -8.87 -2.46 -1.72
N ALA A 43 -10.07 -2.08 -2.17
CA ALA A 43 -11.18 -1.74 -1.29
C ALA A 43 -11.55 -2.91 -0.36
N VAL A 44 -11.63 -4.12 -0.91
CA VAL A 44 -11.92 -5.35 -0.15
C VAL A 44 -10.75 -5.66 0.78
N THR A 45 -9.51 -5.58 0.29
CA THR A 45 -8.33 -5.84 1.12
C THR A 45 -8.23 -4.90 2.32
N PHE A 46 -8.59 -3.62 2.16
CA PHE A 46 -8.63 -2.65 3.26
C PHE A 46 -9.69 -3.01 4.30
N GLU A 47 -10.90 -3.35 3.86
CA GLU A 47 -12.00 -3.74 4.75
C GLU A 47 -11.68 -5.01 5.55
N GLU A 48 -11.10 -6.02 4.89
CA GLU A 48 -10.64 -7.25 5.54
C GLU A 48 -9.53 -6.96 6.56
N THR A 49 -8.59 -6.08 6.22
CA THR A 49 -7.49 -5.68 7.11
C THR A 49 -8.00 -4.95 8.35
N ILE A 50 -8.93 -4.01 8.19
CA ILE A 50 -9.57 -3.30 9.31
C ILE A 50 -10.27 -4.31 10.24
N THR A 51 -11.08 -5.19 9.66
CA THR A 51 -11.83 -6.21 10.42
C THR A 51 -10.88 -7.12 11.18
N LYS A 52 -9.85 -7.64 10.51
CA LYS A 52 -8.84 -8.52 11.12
C LYS A 52 -8.08 -7.83 12.24
N MET A 53 -7.70 -6.56 12.08
CA MET A 53 -6.99 -5.80 13.11
C MET A 53 -7.86 -5.63 14.37
N VAL A 54 -9.13 -5.25 14.21
CA VAL A 54 -10.07 -5.15 15.34
C VAL A 54 -10.25 -6.51 16.03
N ASP A 55 -10.42 -7.58 15.26
CA ASP A 55 -10.61 -8.93 15.81
C ASP A 55 -9.34 -9.44 16.53
N VAL A 56 -8.14 -9.12 16.04
CA VAL A 56 -6.87 -9.40 16.75
C VAL A 56 -6.85 -8.69 18.11
N GLN A 57 -7.21 -7.41 18.17
CA GLN A 57 -7.23 -6.66 19.41
C GLN A 57 -8.25 -7.21 20.41
N ILE A 58 -9.43 -7.61 19.95
CA ILE A 58 -10.45 -8.25 20.79
C ILE A 58 -9.95 -9.60 21.33
N ARG A 59 -9.30 -10.42 20.49
CA ARG A 59 -8.69 -11.69 20.95
C ARG A 59 -7.64 -11.47 22.02
N GLN A 60 -6.84 -10.40 21.91
CA GLN A 60 -5.85 -10.05 22.93
C GLN A 60 -6.48 -9.48 24.20
N LYS A 61 -7.60 -8.77 24.08
CA LYS A 61 -8.30 -8.09 25.18
C LYS A 61 -9.81 -8.30 25.11
N PRO A 62 -10.34 -9.46 25.54
CA PRO A 62 -11.76 -9.79 25.40
C PRO A 62 -12.73 -8.77 26.00
N GLN A 63 -12.30 -7.99 27.00
CA GLN A 63 -13.10 -6.94 27.63
C GLN A 63 -13.56 -5.83 26.68
N ILE A 64 -12.89 -5.64 25.53
CA ILE A 64 -13.25 -4.61 24.55
C ILE A 64 -14.25 -5.12 23.50
N ALA A 65 -14.63 -6.40 23.53
CA ALA A 65 -15.56 -6.99 22.57
C ALA A 65 -16.89 -6.21 22.42
N PRO A 66 -17.52 -5.65 23.48
CA PRO A 66 -18.73 -4.84 23.33
C PRO A 66 -18.54 -3.57 22.48
N PHE A 67 -17.30 -3.09 22.32
CA PHE A 67 -16.96 -1.91 21.52
C PHE A 67 -16.57 -2.24 20.07
N ARG A 68 -16.71 -3.51 19.63
CA ARG A 68 -16.29 -3.94 18.29
C ARG A 68 -16.82 -3.03 17.19
N GLN A 69 -18.11 -2.74 17.20
CA GLN A 69 -18.74 -1.92 16.16
C GLN A 69 -18.22 -0.48 16.21
N VAL A 70 -18.06 0.11 17.40
CA VAL A 70 -17.51 1.46 17.57
C VAL A 70 -16.10 1.55 16.99
N MET A 71 -15.26 0.54 17.25
CA MET A 71 -13.91 0.48 16.68
C MET A 71 -13.94 0.32 15.15
N LEU A 72 -14.79 -0.55 14.62
CA LEU A 72 -14.93 -0.73 13.16
C LEU A 72 -15.40 0.55 12.48
N ASP A 73 -16.41 1.22 13.02
CA ASP A 73 -16.94 2.46 12.45
C ASP A 73 -15.90 3.57 12.47
N PHE A 74 -15.15 3.71 13.56
CA PHE A 74 -14.03 4.65 13.65
C PHE A 74 -12.95 4.35 12.61
N MET A 75 -12.52 3.09 12.51
CA MET A 75 -11.48 2.66 11.58
C MET A 75 -11.93 2.82 10.13
N ARG A 76 -13.16 2.45 9.77
CA ARG A 76 -13.70 2.66 8.41
C ARG A 76 -13.77 4.12 8.05
N LYS A 77 -14.14 4.99 9.00
CA LYS A 77 -14.23 6.43 8.77
C LYS A 77 -12.88 7.09 8.47
N HIS A 78 -11.81 6.66 9.15
CA HIS A 78 -10.51 7.34 9.10
C HIS A 78 -9.41 6.57 8.35
N MET A 79 -9.57 5.25 8.23
CA MET A 79 -8.62 4.35 7.58
C MET A 79 -9.29 3.46 6.52
N GLY A 80 -10.60 3.60 6.31
CA GLY A 80 -11.30 2.89 5.25
C GLY A 80 -10.89 3.37 3.86
N TRP A 81 -11.26 2.56 2.86
CA TRP A 81 -10.85 2.78 1.47
C TRP A 81 -11.18 4.19 0.96
N GLU A 82 -12.40 4.68 1.17
CA GLU A 82 -12.81 6.00 0.71
C GLU A 82 -11.96 7.14 1.31
N SER A 83 -11.53 7.01 2.57
CA SER A 83 -10.66 8.01 3.20
C SER A 83 -9.23 7.93 2.69
N MET A 84 -8.74 6.74 2.35
CA MET A 84 -7.34 6.49 2.00
C MET A 84 -7.07 6.57 0.49
N LYS A 85 -8.07 6.31 -0.36
CA LYS A 85 -7.94 6.24 -1.83
C LYS A 85 -7.27 7.48 -2.43
N PRO A 86 -7.60 8.74 -2.06
CA PRO A 86 -6.95 9.91 -2.64
C PRO A 86 -5.45 9.97 -2.33
N ASP A 87 -5.06 9.59 -1.12
CA ASP A 87 -3.66 9.61 -0.68
C ASP A 87 -2.88 8.47 -1.34
N MET A 88 -3.50 7.30 -1.44
CA MET A 88 -2.95 6.16 -2.17
C MET A 88 -2.75 6.48 -3.65
N ALA A 89 -3.72 7.15 -4.30
CA ALA A 89 -3.60 7.53 -5.70
C ALA A 89 -2.39 8.45 -5.92
N ARG A 90 -2.24 9.49 -5.08
CA ARG A 90 -1.06 10.38 -5.13
C ARG A 90 0.25 9.61 -4.94
N LEU A 91 0.30 8.68 -3.97
CA LEU A 91 1.51 7.88 -3.73
C LEU A 91 1.92 7.06 -4.97
N TYR A 92 0.96 6.59 -5.77
CA TYR A 92 1.23 5.84 -6.99
C TYR A 92 1.62 6.76 -8.14
N THR A 93 0.87 7.84 -8.39
CA THR A 93 1.18 8.79 -9.46
C THR A 93 2.50 9.55 -9.24
N ASP A 94 2.96 9.67 -8.00
CA ASP A 94 4.28 10.25 -7.67
C ASP A 94 5.45 9.29 -7.95
N ARG A 95 5.19 7.98 -8.09
CA ARG A 95 6.22 6.93 -8.17
C ARG A 95 6.25 6.18 -9.49
N PHE A 96 5.13 6.17 -10.21
CA PHE A 96 4.97 5.52 -11.49
C PHE A 96 4.55 6.55 -12.52
N THR A 97 5.11 6.39 -13.72
CA THR A 97 4.60 7.09 -14.91
C THR A 97 3.21 6.58 -15.27
N THR A 98 2.47 7.36 -16.05
CA THR A 98 1.14 6.96 -16.53
C THR A 98 1.22 5.67 -17.34
N GLU A 99 2.26 5.50 -18.14
CA GLU A 99 2.52 4.29 -18.92
C GLU A 99 2.70 3.06 -18.02
N GLU A 100 3.52 3.16 -16.97
CA GLU A 100 3.73 2.06 -16.01
C GLU A 100 2.45 1.69 -15.25
N ILE A 101 1.63 2.70 -14.87
CA ILE A 101 0.32 2.44 -14.25
C ILE A 101 -0.60 1.67 -15.20
N LEU A 102 -0.62 2.03 -16.49
CA LEU A 102 -1.41 1.32 -17.51
C LEU A 102 -0.92 -0.11 -17.73
N GLU A 103 0.40 -0.33 -17.74
CA GLU A 103 0.99 -1.67 -17.84
C GLU A 103 0.65 -2.54 -16.62
N LEU A 104 0.78 -1.99 -15.41
CA LEU A 104 0.39 -2.66 -14.17
C LEU A 104 -1.09 -3.04 -14.19
N LYS A 105 -1.95 -2.10 -14.57
CA LYS A 105 -3.39 -2.34 -14.70
C LYS A 105 -3.66 -3.50 -15.67
N ALA A 106 -3.09 -3.44 -16.88
CA ALA A 106 -3.25 -4.47 -17.89
C ALA A 106 -2.81 -5.85 -17.38
N PHE A 107 -1.69 -5.92 -16.64
CA PHE A 107 -1.25 -7.15 -16.00
C PHE A 107 -2.26 -7.67 -14.97
N TYR A 108 -2.71 -6.82 -14.04
CA TYR A 108 -3.64 -7.21 -12.97
C TYR A 108 -5.05 -7.57 -13.48
N GLU A 109 -5.42 -7.13 -14.68
CA GLU A 109 -6.67 -7.57 -15.34
C GLU A 109 -6.59 -9.00 -15.90
N THR A 110 -5.38 -9.53 -16.15
CA THR A 110 -5.19 -10.91 -16.65
C THR A 110 -5.61 -11.97 -15.61
N PRO A 111 -5.93 -13.21 -16.03
CA PRO A 111 -6.17 -14.31 -15.09
C PRO A 111 -4.99 -14.57 -14.15
N LEU A 112 -3.76 -14.40 -14.63
CA LEU A 112 -2.56 -14.56 -13.81
C LEU A 112 -2.42 -13.42 -12.80
N GLY A 113 -2.60 -12.16 -13.21
CA GLY A 113 -2.55 -11.00 -12.33
C GLY A 113 -3.58 -11.07 -11.21
N LYS A 114 -4.83 -11.44 -11.53
CA LYS A 114 -5.88 -11.69 -10.52
C LYS A 114 -5.52 -12.82 -9.56
N LYS A 115 -4.91 -13.90 -10.09
CA LYS A 115 -4.42 -15.00 -9.25
C LYS A 115 -3.29 -14.53 -8.31
N THR A 116 -2.40 -13.66 -8.79
CA THR A 116 -1.31 -13.08 -8.00
C THR A 116 -1.84 -12.24 -6.84
N VAL A 117 -2.81 -11.35 -7.09
CA VAL A 117 -3.47 -10.53 -6.04
C VAL A 117 -4.03 -11.40 -4.92
N ARG A 118 -4.69 -12.51 -5.28
CA ARG A 118 -5.26 -13.45 -4.30
C ARG A 118 -4.20 -14.26 -3.56
N LEU A 119 -3.21 -14.80 -4.27
CA LEU A 119 -2.28 -15.79 -3.69
C LEU A 119 -1.09 -15.18 -2.96
N LEU A 120 -0.61 -13.99 -3.32
CA LEU A 120 0.58 -13.42 -2.66
C LEU A 120 0.41 -13.26 -1.14
N PRO A 121 -0.73 -12.78 -0.59
CA PRO A 121 -0.94 -12.74 0.85
C PRO A 121 -0.90 -14.13 1.50
N GLU A 122 -1.51 -15.14 0.86
CA GLU A 122 -1.52 -16.53 1.33
C GLU A 122 -0.10 -17.12 1.36
N LEU A 123 0.66 -16.98 0.27
CA LEU A 123 2.04 -17.42 0.18
C LEU A 123 2.94 -16.74 1.22
N THR A 124 2.72 -15.45 1.46
CA THR A 124 3.46 -14.71 2.51
C THR A 124 3.15 -15.27 3.90
N ALA A 125 1.88 -15.57 4.18
CA ALA A 125 1.46 -16.17 5.45
C ALA A 125 2.04 -17.58 5.63
N GLU A 126 2.00 -18.43 4.60
CA GLU A 126 2.60 -19.76 4.62
C GLU A 126 4.12 -19.71 4.79
N GLY A 127 4.79 -18.77 4.12
CA GLY A 127 6.22 -18.53 4.28
C GLY A 127 6.59 -18.15 5.71
N ALA A 128 5.78 -17.33 6.37
CA ALA A 128 5.98 -16.98 7.79
C ALA A 128 5.84 -18.21 8.71
N VAL A 129 4.85 -19.09 8.46
CA VAL A 129 4.69 -20.35 9.20
C VAL A 129 5.91 -21.26 9.03
N LEU A 130 6.43 -21.37 7.80
CA LEU A 130 7.65 -22.14 7.55
C LEU A 130 8.85 -21.56 8.30
N GLY A 131 9.00 -20.24 8.31
CA GLY A 131 10.05 -19.56 9.09
C GLY A 131 9.94 -19.86 10.58
N GLN A 132 8.73 -19.75 11.14
CA GLN A 132 8.47 -20.08 12.55
C GLN A 132 8.82 -21.53 12.87
N LYS A 133 8.45 -22.47 12.00
CA LYS A 133 8.79 -23.88 12.16
C LYS A 133 10.31 -24.11 12.20
N ARG A 134 11.06 -23.47 11.29
CA ARG A 134 12.54 -23.57 11.30
C ARG A 134 13.15 -23.05 12.59
N VAL A 135 12.63 -21.94 13.14
CA VAL A 135 13.10 -21.44 14.44
C VAL A 135 12.80 -22.45 15.56
N GLN A 136 11.61 -23.05 15.56
CA GLN A 136 11.25 -24.06 16.56
C GLN A 136 12.14 -25.31 16.48
N GLU A 137 12.44 -25.79 15.27
CA GLU A 137 13.32 -26.95 15.05
C GLU A 137 14.76 -26.70 15.53
N ASN A 138 15.22 -25.45 15.50
CA ASN A 138 16.59 -25.06 15.86
C ASN A 138 16.65 -24.21 17.15
N ILE A 139 15.63 -24.29 18.01
CA ILE A 139 15.51 -23.41 19.18
C ILE A 139 16.62 -23.62 20.20
N VAL A 140 17.15 -24.84 20.31
CA VAL A 140 18.24 -25.18 21.25
C VAL A 140 19.55 -24.53 20.81
N GLU A 141 19.87 -24.55 19.52
CA GLU A 141 21.05 -23.86 18.97
C GLU A 141 20.96 -22.36 19.24
N LEU A 142 19.80 -21.75 18.98
CA LEU A 142 19.58 -20.33 19.27
C LEU A 142 19.77 -20.01 20.77
N GLN A 143 19.29 -20.86 21.67
CA GLN A 143 19.49 -20.69 23.12
C GLN A 143 20.97 -20.74 23.52
N GLN A 144 21.75 -21.65 22.93
CA GLN A 144 23.19 -21.73 23.16
C GLN A 144 23.92 -20.47 22.68
N MET A 145 23.62 -20.02 21.45
CA MET A 145 24.20 -18.78 20.89
C MET A 145 23.92 -17.56 21.78
N ILE A 146 22.70 -17.46 22.32
CA ILE A 146 22.33 -16.37 23.25
C ILE A 146 23.12 -16.46 24.56
N ALA A 147 23.29 -17.67 25.12
CA ALA A 147 24.06 -17.87 26.35
C ALA A 147 25.54 -17.49 26.18
N GLU A 148 26.16 -17.93 25.08
CA GLU A 148 27.56 -17.60 24.75
C GLU A 148 27.77 -16.08 24.61
N GLU A 149 26.85 -15.40 23.91
CA GLU A 149 26.93 -13.94 23.74
C GLU A 149 26.72 -13.20 25.08
N ALA A 150 25.82 -13.68 25.93
CA ALA A 150 25.60 -13.11 27.26
C ALA A 150 26.87 -13.22 28.14
N GLU A 151 27.56 -14.37 28.12
CA GLU A 151 28.84 -14.53 28.83
C GLU A 151 29.92 -13.60 28.29
N ARG A 152 30.00 -13.45 26.96
CA ARG A 152 30.97 -12.56 26.30
C ARG A 152 30.76 -11.10 26.72
N LEU A 153 29.51 -10.65 26.82
CA LEU A 153 29.17 -9.29 27.23
C LEU A 153 29.50 -9.02 28.71
N GLN A 154 29.32 -10.01 29.60
CA GLN A 154 29.72 -9.91 31.00
C GLN A 154 31.24 -9.75 31.13
N LYS A 155 32.03 -10.61 30.47
CA LYS A 155 33.50 -10.58 30.50
C LYS A 155 34.12 -9.30 29.92
N LYS A 156 33.39 -8.55 29.09
CA LYS A 156 33.84 -7.26 28.52
C LYS A 156 33.52 -6.06 29.42
N SER A 157 32.63 -6.25 30.39
CA SER A 157 32.19 -5.20 31.32
C SER A 157 33.01 -5.17 32.62
N ASP A 158 33.85 -6.19 32.82
CA ASP A 158 34.86 -6.30 33.89
C ASP A 158 36.26 -5.86 33.37
#